data_AF-A0A7C4PJS4-F1
#
_entry.id   AF-A0A7C4PJS4-F1
#
_cell.length_a   1.000
_cell.length_b   1.000
_cell.length_c   1.000
_cell.angle_alpha   90.00
_cell.angle_beta   90.00
_cell.angle_gamma   90.00
#
_symmetry.space_group_name_H-M   'P 1'
#
loop_
_entity.id
_entity.type
_entity.pdbx_description
1 polymer ?
#
loop_
_entity_poly.entity_id
_entity_poly.type
_entity_poly.pdbx_seq_one_letter_code
_entity_poly.pdbx_strand_id
1 'polypeptide(L)'
;SRTPTPLPSATPTGTPSPYTCLLVEQSPRDGATVKPESKVTVRWTLKNIGTATWGAKAIDFYQVGGAKIAEKGVIDLPQTVKPGETVEIAVVLKIPEVTGPYRTDWKLVEVESAFSFCPVYIQVWASP
;
A
#
# COMPACT_ATOMS: atom_id res chain seq x y z
N SER A 1 -51.22 15.27 25.49
CA SER A 1 -49.75 15.19 25.39
C SER A 1 -49.39 14.56 24.05
N ARG A 2 -48.57 15.21 23.21
CA ARG A 2 -48.06 14.64 21.94
C ARG A 2 -46.55 14.45 22.08
N THR A 3 -46.10 13.20 22.01
CA THR A 3 -44.68 12.82 22.01
C THR A 3 -44.07 13.21 20.66
N PRO A 4 -42.92 13.92 20.62
CA PRO A 4 -42.24 14.18 19.36
C PRO A 4 -41.48 12.92 18.89
N THR A 5 -41.70 12.55 17.63
CA THR A 5 -40.97 11.50 16.90
C THR A 5 -39.51 11.94 16.67
N PRO A 6 -38.50 11.07 16.87
CA PRO A 6 -37.12 11.41 16.51
C PRO A 6 -36.97 11.55 14.98
N LEU A 7 -36.32 12.61 14.54
CA LEU A 7 -36.02 12.88 13.14
C LEU A 7 -34.98 11.87 12.63
N PRO A 8 -35.06 11.36 11.38
CA PRO A 8 -34.00 10.52 10.82
C PRO A 8 -32.66 11.28 10.84
N SER A 9 -31.64 10.65 11.43
CA SER A 9 -30.28 11.15 11.43
C SER A 9 -29.75 11.13 10.00
N ALA A 10 -29.46 12.31 9.42
CA ALA A 10 -28.75 12.39 8.15
C ALA A 10 -27.33 11.84 8.34
N THR A 11 -27.01 10.72 7.72
CA THR A 11 -25.63 10.25 7.60
C THR A 11 -24.88 11.27 6.72
N PRO A 12 -23.74 11.84 7.16
CA PRO A 12 -22.96 12.70 6.30
C PRO A 12 -22.46 11.90 5.10
N THR A 13 -23.00 12.16 3.91
CA THR A 13 -22.50 11.62 2.64
C THR A 13 -21.22 12.38 2.29
N GLY A 14 -20.10 11.97 2.86
CA GLY A 14 -18.79 12.50 2.47
C GLY A 14 -18.56 12.24 0.99
N THR A 15 -18.21 13.28 0.22
CA THR A 15 -17.79 13.13 -1.18
C THR A 15 -16.60 12.16 -1.24
N PRO A 16 -16.68 11.06 -2.00
CA PRO A 16 -15.58 10.10 -2.09
C PRO A 16 -14.30 10.76 -2.65
N SER A 17 -13.15 10.52 -2.01
CA SER A 17 -11.85 11.01 -2.47
C SER A 17 -11.38 10.25 -3.73
N PRO A 18 -10.79 10.92 -4.73
CA PRO A 18 -10.35 10.26 -5.97
C PRO A 18 -9.28 9.20 -5.75
N TYR A 19 -8.31 9.48 -4.88
CA TYR A 19 -7.17 8.60 -4.61
C TYR A 19 -7.28 8.03 -3.20
N THR A 20 -7.97 6.90 -3.08
CA THR A 20 -8.08 6.17 -1.81
C THR A 20 -7.90 4.68 -2.10
N CYS A 21 -7.12 4.01 -1.26
CA CYS A 21 -6.91 2.57 -1.36
C CYS A 21 -7.28 1.87 -0.06
N LEU A 22 -7.47 0.55 -0.17
CA LEU A 22 -7.55 -0.37 0.94
C LEU A 22 -6.49 -1.46 0.75
N LEU A 23 -5.69 -1.72 1.79
CA LEU A 23 -4.85 -2.92 1.84
C LEU A 23 -5.75 -4.14 2.05
N VAL A 24 -5.80 -5.02 1.06
CA VAL A 24 -6.57 -6.28 1.10
C VAL A 24 -5.74 -7.39 1.73
N GLU A 25 -4.50 -7.53 1.26
CA GLU A 25 -3.60 -8.58 1.72
C GLU A 25 -2.15 -8.10 1.66
N GLN A 26 -1.33 -8.61 2.59
CA GLN A 26 0.10 -8.41 2.63
C GLN A 26 0.79 -9.73 2.99
N SER A 27 1.80 -10.09 2.20
CA SER A 27 2.64 -11.26 2.44
C SER A 27 4.12 -10.96 2.12
N PRO A 28 5.07 -11.27 3.01
CA PRO A 28 4.86 -11.75 4.37
C PRO A 28 4.14 -10.72 5.25
N ARG A 29 3.58 -11.19 6.36
CA ARG A 29 3.00 -10.29 7.38
C ARG A 29 4.10 -9.55 8.13
N ASP A 30 3.76 -8.41 8.71
CA ASP A 30 4.66 -7.69 9.61
C ASP A 30 5.17 -8.60 10.74
N GLY A 31 6.44 -8.45 11.08
CA GLY A 31 7.14 -9.26 12.06
C GLY A 31 7.61 -10.63 11.56
N ALA A 32 7.38 -10.97 10.28
CA ALA A 32 7.85 -12.24 9.74
C ALA A 32 9.37 -12.38 9.88
N THR A 33 9.81 -13.55 10.32
CA THR A 33 11.23 -13.89 10.42
C THR A 33 11.75 -14.33 9.05
N VAL A 34 12.89 -13.78 8.66
CA VAL A 34 13.55 -14.04 7.37
C VAL A 34 15.03 -14.33 7.59
N LYS A 35 15.63 -15.08 6.67
CA LYS A 35 17.06 -15.40 6.76
C LYS A 35 17.91 -14.18 6.35
N PRO A 36 19.01 -13.88 7.05
CA PRO A 36 20.04 -12.98 6.55
C PRO A 36 20.54 -13.40 5.16
N GLU A 37 21.04 -12.44 4.39
CA GLU A 37 21.57 -12.63 3.03
C GLU A 37 20.59 -13.26 2.02
N SER A 38 19.30 -13.32 2.35
CA SER A 38 18.27 -13.89 1.49
C SER A 38 17.52 -12.83 0.69
N LYS A 39 16.80 -13.29 -0.33
CA LYS A 39 15.81 -12.47 -1.03
C LYS A 39 14.41 -12.78 -0.53
N VAL A 40 13.66 -11.74 -0.18
CA VAL A 40 12.27 -11.84 0.26
C VAL A 40 11.40 -11.10 -0.74
N THR A 41 10.42 -11.77 -1.31
CA THR A 41 9.40 -11.11 -2.14
C THR A 41 8.23 -10.71 -1.27
N VAL A 42 8.00 -9.41 -1.16
CA VAL A 42 6.86 -8.82 -0.46
C VAL A 42 5.79 -8.49 -1.48
N ARG A 43 4.55 -8.90 -1.20
CA ARG A 43 3.37 -8.69 -2.03
C ARG A 43 2.34 -7.91 -1.22
N TRP A 44 1.82 -6.84 -1.82
CA TRP A 44 0.64 -6.15 -1.33
C TRP A 44 -0.47 -6.27 -2.37
N THR A 45 -1.65 -6.72 -1.95
CA THR A 45 -2.88 -6.63 -2.73
C THR A 45 -3.62 -5.39 -2.28
N LEU A 46 -3.75 -4.41 -3.17
CA LEU A 46 -4.38 -3.12 -2.90
C LEU A 46 -5.68 -3.01 -3.70
N LYS A 47 -6.75 -2.55 -3.07
CA LYS A 47 -8.02 -2.25 -3.73
C LYS A 47 -8.15 -0.76 -3.96
N ASN A 48 -8.57 -0.37 -5.15
CA ASN A 48 -9.00 0.99 -5.43
C ASN A 48 -10.40 1.22 -4.84
N ILE A 49 -10.48 2.03 -3.79
CA ILE A 49 -11.75 2.44 -3.16
C ILE A 49 -12.03 3.93 -3.36
N GLY A 50 -11.24 4.58 -4.20
CA GLY A 50 -11.48 5.96 -4.64
C GLY A 50 -12.31 6.02 -5.92
N THR A 51 -12.43 7.21 -6.49
CA THR A 51 -13.19 7.45 -7.73
C THR A 51 -12.30 7.59 -8.97
N ALA A 52 -10.99 7.80 -8.81
CA ALA A 52 -10.06 7.90 -9.93
C ALA A 52 -9.50 6.53 -10.33
N THR A 53 -9.40 6.29 -11.64
CA THR A 53 -8.68 5.13 -12.19
C THR A 53 -7.18 5.30 -12.02
N TRP A 54 -6.49 4.27 -11.54
CA TRP A 54 -5.03 4.23 -11.46
C TRP A 54 -4.46 3.72 -12.77
N GLY A 55 -4.01 4.62 -13.63
CA GLY A 55 -3.40 4.26 -14.91
C GLY A 55 -2.05 3.58 -14.71
N ALA A 56 -1.80 2.47 -15.40
CA ALA A 56 -0.58 1.68 -15.21
C ALA A 56 0.74 2.45 -15.47
N LYS A 57 0.68 3.50 -16.29
CA LYS A 57 1.81 4.38 -16.63
C LYS A 57 1.77 5.73 -15.92
N ALA A 58 0.67 6.03 -15.23
CA ALA A 58 0.45 7.30 -14.55
C ALA A 58 0.69 7.19 -13.04
N ILE A 59 0.71 5.97 -12.51
CA ILE A 59 0.92 5.68 -11.09
C ILE A 59 2.12 4.75 -10.94
N ASP A 60 3.09 5.19 -10.13
CA ASP A 60 4.22 4.39 -9.70
C ASP A 60 4.04 3.94 -8.25
N PHE A 61 4.57 2.77 -7.90
CA PHE A 61 4.75 2.34 -6.52
C PHE A 61 6.17 2.64 -6.05
N TYR A 62 6.31 3.58 -5.13
CA TYR A 62 7.56 4.22 -4.79
C TYR A 62 7.98 3.93 -3.34
N GLN A 63 9.26 3.59 -3.12
CA GLN A 63 9.83 3.49 -1.78
C GLN A 63 10.08 4.90 -1.23
N VAL A 64 9.29 5.30 -0.24
CA VAL A 64 9.33 6.64 0.35
C VAL A 64 10.13 6.71 1.65
N GLY A 65 10.49 5.56 2.24
CA GLY A 65 11.21 5.53 3.51
C GLY A 65 11.67 4.14 3.96
N GLY A 66 12.23 4.12 5.17
CA GLY A 66 12.78 2.93 5.80
C GLY A 66 14.14 2.49 5.22
N ALA A 67 14.49 1.24 5.45
CA ALA A 67 15.72 0.61 4.99
C ALA A 67 15.75 0.51 3.45
N LYS A 68 16.83 0.97 2.82
CA LYS A 68 17.03 0.90 1.36
C LYS A 68 17.54 -0.47 0.92
N ILE A 69 16.75 -1.50 1.17
CA ILE A 69 17.10 -2.91 0.88
C ILE A 69 16.27 -3.51 -0.26
N ALA A 70 15.39 -2.73 -0.90
CA ALA A 70 14.66 -3.16 -2.08
C ALA A 70 15.56 -3.19 -3.32
N GLU A 71 15.37 -4.17 -4.21
CA GLU A 71 16.10 -4.22 -5.49
C GLU A 71 15.74 -3.07 -6.42
N LYS A 72 14.49 -2.60 -6.35
CA LYS A 72 13.98 -1.45 -7.09
C LYS A 72 13.24 -0.54 -6.13
N GLY A 73 13.52 0.76 -6.17
CA GLY A 73 12.81 1.77 -5.38
C GLY A 73 11.54 2.31 -6.06
N VAL A 74 11.32 1.97 -7.34
CA VAL A 74 10.18 2.39 -8.14
C VAL A 74 9.69 1.19 -8.95
N ILE A 75 8.38 0.97 -8.96
CA ILE A 75 7.72 -0.15 -9.65
C ILE A 75 6.48 0.37 -10.37
N ASP A 76 6.41 0.18 -11.68
CA ASP A 76 5.21 0.45 -12.46
C ASP A 76 4.08 -0.51 -12.03
N LEU A 77 2.84 -0.04 -12.04
CA LEU A 77 1.71 -0.94 -11.82
C LEU A 77 1.64 -1.99 -12.95
N PRO A 78 1.37 -3.27 -12.64
CA PRO A 78 1.28 -4.32 -13.66
C PRO A 78 0.03 -4.20 -14.54
N GLN A 79 -0.97 -3.41 -14.11
CA GLN A 79 -2.21 -3.18 -14.82
C GLN A 79 -2.86 -1.86 -14.39
N THR A 80 -3.79 -1.37 -15.20
CA THR A 80 -4.65 -0.24 -14.83
C THR A 80 -5.71 -0.72 -13.85
N VAL A 81 -5.99 0.08 -12.81
CA VAL A 81 -6.88 -0.31 -11.70
C VAL A 81 -8.04 0.67 -11.58
N LYS A 82 -9.24 0.25 -12.00
CA LYS A 82 -10.47 1.05 -11.90
C LYS A 82 -11.02 1.06 -10.47
N PRO A 83 -11.90 2.02 -10.11
CA PRO A 83 -12.65 1.97 -8.86
C PRO A 83 -13.30 0.61 -8.62
N GLY A 84 -13.06 0.03 -7.44
CA GLY A 84 -13.54 -1.29 -7.05
C GLY A 84 -12.64 -2.47 -7.40
N GLU A 85 -11.64 -2.29 -8.28
CA GLU A 85 -10.69 -3.34 -8.66
C GLU A 85 -9.50 -3.44 -7.70
N THR A 86 -8.77 -4.56 -7.80
CA THR A 86 -7.56 -4.84 -7.00
C THR A 86 -6.34 -5.01 -7.88
N VAL A 87 -5.17 -4.68 -7.33
CA VAL A 87 -3.85 -4.94 -7.93
C VAL A 87 -2.93 -5.60 -6.91
N GLU A 88 -2.18 -6.60 -7.33
CA GLU A 88 -1.05 -7.13 -6.56
C GLU A 88 0.24 -6.46 -7.04
N ILE A 89 1.02 -5.93 -6.10
CA ILE A 89 2.32 -5.32 -6.36
C ILE A 89 3.37 -6.11 -5.58
N ALA A 90 4.46 -6.49 -6.25
CA ALA A 90 5.53 -7.29 -5.67
C ALA A 90 6.85 -6.52 -5.63
N VAL A 91 7.49 -6.45 -4.46
CA VAL A 91 8.82 -5.89 -4.23
C VAL A 91 9.76 -7.01 -3.79
N VAL A 92 10.99 -7.03 -4.32
CA VAL A 92 12.05 -7.92 -3.82
C VAL A 92 12.96 -7.14 -2.88
N LEU A 93 13.11 -7.64 -1.64
CA LEU A 93 14.05 -7.15 -0.64
C LEU A 93 15.28 -8.06 -0.59
N LYS A 94 16.48 -7.48 -0.57
CA LYS A 94 17.75 -8.16 -0.29
C LYS A 94 18.09 -7.96 1.19
N ILE A 95 17.83 -8.98 2.01
CA ILE A 95 18.08 -8.92 3.45
C ILE A 95 19.59 -8.89 3.68
N PRO A 96 20.13 -7.90 4.40
CA PRO A 96 21.56 -7.86 4.74
C PRO A 96 21.97 -9.02 5.66
N GLU A 97 23.28 -9.19 5.85
CA GLU A 97 23.84 -10.15 6.82
C GLU A 97 23.51 -9.77 8.27
N VAL A 98 23.44 -8.47 8.56
CA VAL A 98 23.17 -7.96 9.90
C VAL A 98 21.76 -8.38 10.35
N THR A 99 21.67 -8.98 11.53
CA THR A 99 20.39 -9.43 12.11
C THR A 99 19.62 -8.25 12.70
N GLY A 100 18.30 -8.40 12.85
CA GLY A 100 17.43 -7.40 13.44
C GLY A 100 16.27 -6.95 12.53
N PRO A 101 15.56 -5.87 12.90
CA PRO A 101 14.37 -5.44 12.18
C PRO A 101 14.72 -4.66 10.91
N TYR A 102 14.03 -4.97 9.82
CA TYR A 102 14.07 -4.21 8.58
C TYR A 102 12.67 -3.76 8.20
N ARG A 103 12.45 -2.44 8.16
CA ARG A 103 11.22 -1.82 7.69
C ARG A 103 11.44 -1.11 6.36
N THR A 104 10.50 -1.24 5.42
CA THR A 104 10.47 -0.44 4.19
C THR A 104 9.08 0.19 4.03
N ASP A 105 9.04 1.47 3.64
CA ASP A 105 7.81 2.25 3.53
C ASP A 105 7.54 2.66 2.08
N TRP A 106 6.30 2.49 1.63
CA TRP A 106 5.91 2.61 0.23
C TRP A 106 4.62 3.41 0.06
N LYS A 107 4.47 4.04 -1.10
CA LYS A 107 3.26 4.74 -1.52
C LYS A 107 3.03 4.56 -3.02
N LEU A 108 1.77 4.67 -3.43
CA LEU A 108 1.44 4.96 -4.81
C LEU A 108 1.65 6.46 -5.07
N VAL A 109 2.23 6.81 -6.20
CA VAL A 109 2.56 8.18 -6.59
C VAL A 109 2.02 8.43 -7.98
N GLU A 110 1.19 9.46 -8.12
CA GLU A 110 0.80 9.96 -9.44
C GLU A 110 1.97 10.76 -10.04
N VAL A 111 2.41 10.35 -11.22
CA VAL A 111 3.71 10.74 -11.80
C VAL A 111 3.76 12.21 -12.17
N GLU A 112 2.68 12.79 -12.71
CA GLU A 112 2.70 14.18 -13.21
C GLU A 112 2.66 15.21 -12.07
N SER A 113 1.84 14.96 -11.05
CA SER A 113 1.61 15.85 -9.91
C SER A 113 2.52 15.55 -8.71
N ALA A 114 3.23 14.42 -8.73
CA ALA A 114 3.96 13.85 -7.59
C ALA A 114 3.08 13.64 -6.34
N PHE A 115 1.76 13.60 -6.49
CA PHE A 115 0.83 13.35 -5.40
C PHE A 115 0.95 11.91 -4.92
N SER A 116 1.19 11.71 -3.62
CA SER A 116 1.35 10.38 -3.03
C SER A 116 0.12 9.97 -2.21
N PHE A 117 -0.27 8.70 -2.34
CA PHE A 117 -1.40 8.10 -1.64
C PHE A 117 -1.11 6.63 -1.32
N CYS A 118 -2.06 5.98 -0.65
CA CYS A 118 -1.97 4.56 -0.31
C CYS A 118 -0.67 4.14 0.41
N PRO A 119 -0.40 4.66 1.62
CA PRO A 119 0.76 4.25 2.38
C PRO A 119 0.64 2.79 2.82
N VAL A 120 1.66 2.00 2.51
CA VAL A 120 1.86 0.66 3.06
C VAL A 120 3.31 0.50 3.50
N TYR A 121 3.57 -0.45 4.37
CA TYR A 121 4.92 -0.79 4.78
C TYR A 121 5.02 -2.29 4.98
N ILE A 122 6.24 -2.78 5.13
CA ILE A 122 6.52 -4.12 5.63
C ILE A 122 7.63 -4.00 6.65
N GLN A 123 7.49 -4.69 7.78
CA GLN A 123 8.58 -4.92 8.71
C GLN A 123 8.87 -6.42 8.83
N VAL A 124 10.11 -6.83 8.57
CA VAL A 124 10.59 -8.20 8.77
C VAL A 124 11.69 -8.24 9.81
N TRP A 125 11.94 -9.41 10.39
CA TRP A 125 13.01 -9.64 11.34
C TRP A 125 14.04 -10.60 10.76
N ALA A 126 15.26 -10.11 10.50
CA ALA A 126 16.37 -10.96 10.08
C ALA A 126 16.91 -11.74 11.29
N SER A 127 16.82 -13.07 11.25
CA SER A 127 17.35 -13.97 12.27
C SER A 127 18.01 -15.20 11.62
N PRO A 128 19.13 -15.70 12.16
CA PRO A 128 19.69 -17.00 11.76
C PRO A 128 18.68 -18.13 11.85
#